data_AF-A0A836XD58-F1
#
_entry.id   AF-A0A836XD58-F1
#
_cell.length_a   1.000
_cell.length_b   1.000
_cell.length_c   1.000
_cell.angle_alpha   90.00
_cell.angle_beta   90.00
_cell.angle_gamma   90.00
#
_symmetry.space_group_name_H-M   'P 1'
#
loop_
_entity.id
_entity.type
_entity.pdbx_description
1 polymer ?
#
loop_
_entity_poly.entity_id
_entity_poly.type
_entity_poly.pdbx_seq_one_letter_code
_entity_poly.pdbx_strand_id
1 'polypeptide(L)'
;MLSLNHIGVLLRDEEQPFPLAEIRNLFDAHGIVMTVIEDDAPPPGDIDLVMAMGGDGTVLRALDISRETPVLAINYGTVGFLTAGDRTDLAAILQRLVAGDYLLSERLCLECL
;
A
#
# COMPACT_ATOMS: atom_id res chain seq x y z
N MET A 1 -12.44 -2.58 -12.10
CA MET A 1 -11.57 -3.50 -11.34
C MET A 1 -10.14 -3.16 -11.75
N LEU A 2 -9.23 -2.93 -10.79
CA LEU A 2 -7.84 -2.61 -11.12
C LEU A 2 -7.18 -3.84 -11.77
N SER A 3 -6.40 -3.60 -12.81
CA SER A 3 -5.51 -4.60 -13.39
C SER A 3 -4.19 -4.58 -12.63
N LEU A 4 -4.10 -5.33 -11.52
CA LEU A 4 -2.91 -5.36 -10.68
C LEU A 4 -1.81 -6.19 -11.35
N ASN A 5 -0.79 -5.52 -11.88
CA ASN A 5 0.43 -6.13 -12.42
C ASN A 5 1.67 -5.68 -11.65
N HIS A 6 1.66 -4.46 -11.10
CA HIS A 6 2.78 -3.90 -10.36
C HIS A 6 2.29 -3.15 -9.12
N ILE A 7 2.72 -3.61 -7.94
CA ILE A 7 2.44 -2.98 -6.65
C ILE A 7 3.73 -2.37 -6.08
N GLY A 8 3.63 -1.10 -5.72
CA GLY A 8 4.65 -0.40 -4.96
C GLY A 8 4.40 -0.54 -3.47
N VAL A 9 5.43 -0.76 -2.67
CA VAL A 9 5.32 -0.90 -1.21
C VAL A 9 6.13 0.20 -0.55
N LEU A 10 5.43 1.10 0.15
CA LEU A 10 6.03 2.14 0.97
C LEU A 10 6.06 1.66 2.42
N LEU A 11 7.26 1.61 3.00
CA LEU A 11 7.48 1.13 4.37
C LEU A 11 7.82 2.31 5.26
N ARG A 12 7.25 2.35 6.47
CA ARG A 12 7.73 3.29 7.47
C ARG A 12 9.08 2.84 8.01
N ASP A 13 10.02 3.78 8.12
CA ASP A 13 11.34 3.57 8.74
C ASP A 13 11.21 3.31 10.26
N GLU A 14 10.87 2.08 10.62
CA GLU A 14 10.77 1.60 12.00
C GLU A 14 11.49 0.26 12.17
N GLU A 15 12.06 0.02 13.35
CA GLU A 15 12.76 -1.23 13.71
C GLU A 15 11.87 -2.49 13.77
N GLN A 16 10.61 -2.41 13.35
CA GLN A 16 9.69 -3.54 13.38
C GLN A 16 9.74 -4.36 12.09
N PRO A 17 9.68 -5.71 12.17
CA PRO A 17 9.76 -6.56 10.99
C PRO A 17 8.48 -6.51 10.16
N PHE A 18 8.62 -6.28 8.86
CA PHE A 18 7.56 -6.45 7.87
C PHE A 18 7.69 -7.82 7.17
N PRO A 19 6.59 -8.55 6.92
CA PRO A 19 6.61 -9.87 6.28
C PRO A 19 6.80 -9.78 4.75
N LEU A 20 7.81 -9.04 4.29
CA LEU A 20 8.02 -8.74 2.86
C LEU A 20 8.20 -9.99 2.00
N ALA A 21 8.83 -11.04 2.53
CA ALA A 21 9.01 -12.30 1.83
C ALA A 21 7.66 -13.00 1.57
N GLU A 22 6.76 -13.00 2.56
CA GLU A 22 5.44 -13.61 2.42
C GLU A 22 4.55 -12.83 1.44
N ILE A 23 4.57 -11.50 1.55
CA ILE A 23 3.86 -10.61 0.63
C ILE A 23 4.36 -10.81 -0.80
N ARG A 24 5.69 -10.85 -0.98
CA ARG A 24 6.32 -11.10 -2.29
C ARG A 24 5.90 -12.45 -2.87
N ASN A 25 5.98 -13.53 -2.08
CA ASN A 25 5.60 -14.86 -2.54
C ASN A 25 4.13 -14.92 -2.97
N LEU A 26 3.23 -14.24 -2.25
CA LEU A 26 1.82 -14.16 -2.62
C LEU A 26 1.64 -13.44 -3.96
N PHE A 27 2.31 -12.31 -4.15
CA PHE A 27 2.23 -11.52 -5.38
C PHE A 27 2.85 -12.25 -6.57
N ASP A 28 4.02 -12.88 -6.39
CA ASP A 28 4.67 -13.69 -7.41
C ASP A 28 3.77 -14.85 -7.87
N ALA A 29 3.05 -15.49 -6.94
CA ALA A 29 2.08 -16.55 -7.27
C ALA A 29 0.89 -16.07 -8.12
N HIS A 30 0.63 -14.76 -8.15
CA HIS A 30 -0.41 -14.13 -8.96
C HIS A 30 0.16 -13.34 -10.15
N GLY A 31 1.48 -13.40 -10.39
CA GLY A 31 2.13 -12.66 -11.47
C GLY A 31 2.21 -11.14 -11.25
N ILE A 32 2.11 -10.71 -9.99
CA ILE A 32 2.17 -9.29 -9.59
C ILE A 32 3.60 -8.96 -9.17
N VAL A 33 4.19 -7.95 -9.79
CA VAL A 33 5.52 -7.46 -9.44
C VAL A 33 5.44 -6.60 -8.19
N MET A 34 6.30 -6.88 -7.19
CA MET A 34 6.42 -6.07 -5.97
C MET A 34 7.72 -5.27 -5.94
N THR A 35 7.63 -3.95 -5.81
CA THR A 35 8.79 -3.05 -5.65
C THR A 35 8.68 -2.23 -4.37
N VAL A 36 9.77 -2.10 -3.63
CA VAL A 36 9.80 -1.20 -2.46
C VAL A 36 10.07 0.22 -2.95
N ILE A 37 9.27 1.18 -2.50
CA ILE A 37 9.41 2.60 -2.81
C ILE A 37 10.31 3.25 -1.76
N GLU A 38 11.26 4.07 -2.21
CA GLU A 38 12.09 4.90 -1.33
C GLU A 38 11.29 6.13 -0.83
N ASP A 39 11.44 6.49 0.44
CA ASP A 39 10.57 7.45 1.17
C ASP A 39 10.41 8.85 0.53
N ASP A 40 11.25 9.22 -0.45
CA ASP A 40 11.21 10.51 -1.13
C ASP A 40 11.18 10.47 -2.66
N ALA A 41 11.00 9.28 -3.25
CA ALA A 41 10.94 9.13 -4.69
C ALA A 41 9.52 8.80 -5.16
N PRO A 42 9.08 9.32 -6.31
CA PRO A 42 7.91 8.76 -6.96
C PRO A 42 8.16 7.26 -7.23
N PRO A 43 7.10 6.43 -7.18
CA PRO A 43 7.24 5.02 -7.47
C PRO A 43 7.92 4.77 -8.84
N PRO A 44 8.81 3.77 -8.94
CA PRO A 44 9.51 3.48 -10.19
C PRO A 44 8.55 2.86 -11.21
N GLY A 45 8.33 3.57 -12.32
CA GLY A 45 7.48 3.09 -13.42
C GLY A 45 5.98 3.22 -13.14
N ASP A 46 5.17 2.54 -13.95
CA ASP A 46 3.72 2.54 -13.81
C ASP A 46 3.31 1.57 -12.69
N ILE A 47 2.88 2.12 -11.55
CA ILE A 47 2.37 1.34 -10.42
C ILE A 47 0.85 1.40 -10.38
N ASP A 48 0.22 0.22 -10.30
CA ASP A 48 -1.24 0.09 -10.29
C ASP A 48 -1.85 0.36 -8.91
N LEU A 49 -1.08 0.13 -7.85
CA LEU A 49 -1.47 0.33 -6.47
C LEU A 49 -0.24 0.54 -5.57
N VAL A 50 -0.33 1.50 -4.64
CA VAL A 50 0.68 1.69 -3.58
C VAL A 50 0.16 1.07 -2.29
N MET A 51 0.94 0.17 -1.70
CA MET A 51 0.71 -0.38 -0.37
C MET A 51 1.54 0.40 0.65
N ALA A 52 0.88 1.12 1.55
CA ALA A 52 1.52 1.83 2.65
C ALA A 52 1.50 0.97 3.93
N MET A 53 2.67 0.61 4.46
CA MET A 53 2.81 -0.18 5.68
C MET A 53 3.37 0.70 6.80
N GLY A 54 2.51 1.15 7.71
CA GLY A 54 2.89 2.13 8.72
C GLY A 54 1.69 2.72 9.46
N GLY A 55 1.74 4.01 9.78
CA GLY A 55 0.60 4.75 10.34
C GLY A 55 0.04 5.77 9.35
N ASP A 56 -0.85 6.65 9.81
CA ASP A 56 -1.48 7.67 8.95
C ASP A 56 -0.45 8.59 8.25
N GLY A 57 0.69 8.88 8.88
CA GLY A 57 1.77 9.65 8.25
C GLY A 57 2.35 8.95 7.00
N THR A 58 2.49 7.63 7.04
CA THR A 58 2.92 6.82 5.89
C THR A 58 1.87 6.82 4.79
N VAL A 59 0.58 6.80 5.16
CA VAL A 59 -0.53 6.89 4.19
C VAL A 59 -0.53 8.25 3.50
N LEU A 60 -0.39 9.33 4.25
CA LEU A 60 -0.29 10.68 3.69
C LEU A 60 0.92 10.81 2.76
N ARG A 61 2.05 10.20 3.13
CA ARG A 61 3.23 10.18 2.25
C ARG A 61 2.97 9.42 0.96
N ALA A 62 2.33 8.25 1.01
CA ALA A 62 1.93 7.49 -0.18
C ALA A 62 1.00 8.30 -1.09
N LEU A 63 0.03 9.02 -0.52
CA LEU A 63 -0.88 9.89 -1.25
C LEU A 63 -0.17 11.11 -1.87
N ASP A 64 0.88 11.61 -1.24
CA ASP A 64 1.68 12.75 -1.73
C ASP A 64 2.54 12.36 -2.93
N ILE A 65 3.24 11.21 -2.87
CA ILE A 65 4.11 10.74 -3.96
C ILE A 65 3.35 10.07 -5.11
N SER A 66 2.09 9.66 -4.90
CA SER A 66 1.31 8.88 -5.85
C SER A 66 -0.16 9.34 -5.94
N ARG A 67 -0.36 10.63 -6.27
CA ARG A 67 -1.68 11.29 -6.26
C ARG A 67 -2.76 10.59 -7.11
N GLU A 68 -2.39 9.97 -8.22
CA GLU A 68 -3.32 9.32 -9.15
C GLU A 68 -3.46 7.80 -8.95
N THR A 69 -2.65 7.22 -8.04
CA THR A 69 -2.61 5.78 -7.81
C THR A 69 -3.38 5.42 -6.53
N PRO A 70 -4.22 4.38 -6.56
CA PRO A 70 -4.88 3.88 -5.35
C PRO A 70 -3.88 3.50 -4.25
N VAL A 71 -4.21 3.85 -3.00
CA VAL A 71 -3.40 3.50 -1.82
C VAL A 71 -4.13 2.47 -0.96
N LEU A 72 -3.49 1.34 -0.68
CA LEU A 72 -3.89 0.38 0.33
C LEU A 72 -3.01 0.55 1.57
N ALA A 73 -3.60 0.99 2.67
CA ALA A 73 -2.87 1.26 3.89
C ALA A 73 -3.07 0.16 4.95
N ILE A 74 -1.98 -0.38 5.49
CA ILE A 74 -1.98 -1.36 6.58
C ILE A 74 -1.34 -0.75 7.82
N ASN A 75 -2.07 -0.75 8.94
CA ASN A 75 -1.61 -0.20 10.20
C ASN A 75 -0.57 -1.12 10.86
N TYR A 76 0.61 -0.57 11.12
CA TYR A 76 1.66 -1.19 11.93
C TYR A 76 1.99 -0.39 13.20
N GLY A 77 1.22 0.67 13.51
CA GLY A 77 1.36 1.47 14.72
C GLY A 77 0.29 1.16 15.78
N THR A 78 -0.20 2.21 16.44
CA THR A 78 -1.18 2.12 17.53
C THR A 78 -2.62 2.09 17.01
N VAL A 79 -3.07 3.16 16.34
CA VAL A 79 -4.39 3.30 15.72
C VAL A 79 -4.23 4.19 14.49
N GLY A 80 -4.76 3.75 13.34
CA GLY A 80 -4.78 4.52 12.10
C GLY A 80 -6.21 4.81 11.66
N PHE A 81 -6.51 6.04 11.29
CA PHE A 81 -7.82 6.45 10.75
C PHE A 81 -7.92 6.21 9.24
N LEU A 82 -6.77 6.17 8.56
CA LEU A 82 -6.69 6.07 7.10
C LEU A 82 -6.39 4.63 6.63
N THR A 83 -6.11 3.72 7.56
CA THR A 83 -5.71 2.34 7.28
C THR A 83 -6.91 1.41 7.05
N ALA A 84 -6.78 0.47 6.12
CA ALA A 84 -7.81 -0.52 5.80
C ALA A 84 -7.92 -1.66 6.83
N GLY A 85 -6.87 -1.88 7.62
CA GLY A 85 -6.79 -2.86 8.70
C GLY A 85 -5.39 -2.85 9.30
N ASP A 86 -5.07 -3.81 10.15
CA ASP A 86 -3.77 -3.91 10.81
C ASP A 86 -2.95 -5.13 10.39
N ARG A 87 -1.78 -5.31 11.01
CA ARG A 87 -0.87 -6.45 10.77
C ARG A 87 -1.52 -7.83 10.91
N THR A 88 -2.57 -7.96 11.75
CA THR A 88 -3.29 -9.22 11.96
C THR A 88 -4.29 -9.49 10.83
N ASP A 89 -4.81 -8.43 10.21
CA ASP A 89 -5.72 -8.51 9.06
C ASP A 89 -4.99 -8.70 7.73
N LEU A 90 -3.67 -8.42 7.68
CA LEU A 90 -2.87 -8.36 6.45
C LEU A 90 -3.16 -9.54 5.52
N ALA A 91 -3.04 -10.77 6.01
CA ALA A 91 -3.22 -11.96 5.16
C ALA A 91 -4.61 -12.01 4.50
N ALA A 92 -5.67 -11.69 5.25
CA ALA A 92 -7.02 -11.66 4.73
C ALA A 92 -7.21 -10.51 3.72
N ILE A 93 -6.65 -9.34 4.01
CA ILE A 93 -6.70 -8.18 3.11
C ILE A 93 -6.01 -8.49 1.78
N LEU A 94 -4.82 -9.09 1.81
CA LEU A 94 -4.09 -9.42 0.58
C LEU A 94 -4.82 -10.47 -0.26
N GLN A 95 -5.44 -11.48 0.38
CA GLN A 95 -6.28 -12.44 -0.32
C GLN A 95 -7.46 -11.77 -1.03
N ARG A 96 -8.12 -10.81 -0.38
CA ARG A 96 -9.20 -10.03 -0.98
C ARG A 96 -8.71 -9.14 -2.11
N LEU A 97 -7.52 -8.52 -1.94
CA LEU A 97 -6.88 -7.69 -2.96
C LEU A 97 -6.65 -8.48 -4.26
N VAL A 98 -5.99 -9.62 -4.18
CA VAL A 98 -5.68 -10.45 -5.37
C VAL A 98 -6.95 -11.09 -5.96
N ALA A 99 -7.99 -11.31 -5.15
CA ALA A 99 -9.29 -11.79 -5.62
C ALA A 99 -10.16 -10.70 -6.29
N GLY A 100 -9.76 -9.43 -6.22
CA GLY A 100 -10.58 -8.33 -6.73
C GLY A 100 -11.71 -7.88 -5.80
N ASP A 101 -11.75 -8.39 -4.57
CA ASP A 101 -12.79 -8.11 -3.58
C ASP A 101 -12.43 -6.89 -2.71
N TYR A 102 -12.48 -5.72 -3.33
CA TYR A 102 -12.22 -4.44 -2.67
C TYR A 102 -13.11 -3.34 -3.24
N LEU A 103 -13.18 -2.22 -2.52
CA LEU A 103 -13.82 -0.99 -2.98
C LEU A 103 -12.79 0.11 -3.05
N LEU A 104 -12.86 0.91 -4.11
CA LEU A 104 -12.12 2.16 -4.19
C LEU A 104 -12.93 3.25 -3.51
N SER A 105 -12.30 3.94 -2.56
CA SER A 105 -12.89 5.09 -1.88
C SER A 105 -12.10 6.33 -2.24
N GLU A 106 -12.73 7.24 -2.97
CA GLU A 106 -12.14 8.54 -3.27
C GLU A 106 -12.07 9.40 -2.01
N ARG A 107 -10.97 10.14 -1.85
CA ARG A 107 -10.73 11.05 -0.73
C ARG A 107 -10.50 12.45 -1.30
N LEU A 108 -11.17 13.45 -0.72
CA LEU A 108 -10.93 14.85 -1.07
C LEU A 108 -9.54 15.28 -0.56
N CYS A 109 -8.73 15.88 -1.43
CA CYS A 109 -7.47 16.51 -1.08
C CYS A 109 -7.57 18.02 -1.34
N LEU A 110 -7.13 18.84 -0.37
CA LEU A 110 -7.07 20.29 -0.54
C LEU A 110 -5.64 20.67 -0.93
N GLU A 111 -5.51 21.48 -1.97
CA GLU A 111 -4.22 22.01 -2.42
C GLU A 111 -4.09 23.47 -1.98
N CYS A 112 -2.95 23.80 -1.36
CA CYS A 112 -2.60 25.17 -1.00
C CYS A 112 -1.48 25.63 -1.95
N LEU A 113 -1.78 26.65 -2.75
CA LEU A 113 -0.85 27.29 -3.68
C LEU A 113 0.01 28.36 -2.98
#